data_AF-A0A950RNK0-F1
#
_entry.id   AF-A0A950RNK0-F1
#
_cell.length_a   1.000
_cell.length_b   1.000
_cell.length_c   1.000
_cell.angle_alpha   90.00
_cell.angle_beta   90.00
_cell.angle_gamma   90.00
#
_symmetry.space_group_name_H-M   'P 1'
#
loop_
_entity.id
_entity.type
_entity.pdbx_description
1 polymer ?
#
loop_
_entity_poly.entity_id
_entity_poly.type
_entity_poly.pdbx_seq_one_letter_code
_entity_poly.pdbx_strand_id
1 'polypeptide(L)'
;MIDQPPAWVYKRDGRRVPFEADKISRALFAATETLGQPDAFVARELTDGVLHFLSAEADHDPLTTTQVADLVIKVVRELGQPALSQVFEEFGRRRALTGPKSAPCESKQAVAGPDQAILQEIASLLDNPSAASDPRGLLWRTGEVSLGSYALREVFARDLVAAHQDGLLTLPGREAPLELAALVLGQEEPRRKELVETLEEARRWAGNLVALDGPEYGWFAPASDQGAVSFLRELGIGLRATGLKGVLNLNSASVPPWAEELGEGPLFAGQRSSLAADQASARAALLRDRLFLPGARWDNLRLDWHLGERDWLPGKEDQLLPLARRAAEGAPVSFVFDRLRRPVNLAEGLDRRHPTLLLRVGLHLPRFAQQPGLRSDPDLFLHKLGSLARLALSAAVQKRAFLKRYPRAWTGFLLDRARLIVVPVGLETVVQEVVGQGLCVGGAGLDFGRRIVQRLREVLETDGQACRVDTAVDSAPNFFLPRAAEDQAASSSSNSWVAGLTTWDAEASPRQQLRAAGLLHAAADLGTAAVLVPQEKPLVGEELVDLLRYAWHHTQVVRLRWLRVGPPPRQLVAPWEEAGP
;
A
#
# COMPACT_ATOMS: atom_id res chain seq x y z
N MET A 1 -23.97 -2.41 20.30
CA MET A 1 -23.49 -3.74 19.89
C MET A 1 -23.25 -3.65 18.40
N ILE A 2 -22.11 -4.13 17.91
CA ILE A 2 -21.84 -4.15 16.46
C ILE A 2 -22.49 -5.44 15.96
N ASP A 3 -23.57 -5.31 15.20
CA ASP A 3 -24.31 -6.47 14.67
C ASP A 3 -23.43 -7.17 13.63
N GLN A 4 -22.76 -8.25 14.04
CA GLN A 4 -21.88 -9.02 13.17
C GLN A 4 -22.72 -9.94 12.27
N PRO A 5 -22.39 -10.02 10.97
CA PRO A 5 -23.08 -10.94 10.08
C PRO A 5 -22.88 -12.39 10.53
N PRO A 6 -23.79 -13.32 10.14
CA PRO A 6 -23.67 -14.71 10.54
C PRO A 6 -22.34 -15.30 10.07
N ALA A 7 -21.65 -16.03 10.94
CA ALA A 7 -20.38 -16.69 10.57
C ALA A 7 -20.60 -17.89 9.63
N TRP A 8 -21.79 -18.50 9.66
CA TRP A 8 -22.12 -19.72 8.94
C TRP A 8 -23.54 -19.67 8.39
N VAL A 9 -23.75 -20.30 7.25
CA VAL A 9 -25.07 -20.49 6.64
C VAL A 9 -25.27 -21.94 6.23
N TYR A 10 -26.53 -22.37 6.15
CA TYR A 10 -26.90 -23.71 5.70
C TYR A 10 -27.26 -23.70 4.21
N LYS A 11 -26.64 -24.59 3.44
CA LYS A 11 -27.07 -24.88 2.07
C LYS A 11 -28.37 -25.69 2.09
N ARG A 12 -29.04 -25.76 0.93
CA ARG A 12 -30.27 -26.53 0.72
C ARG A 12 -30.14 -28.03 1.05
N ASP A 13 -28.94 -28.58 0.94
CA ASP A 13 -28.60 -29.97 1.27
C ASP A 13 -28.33 -30.18 2.77
N GLY A 14 -28.58 -29.16 3.61
CA GLY A 14 -28.29 -29.20 5.05
C GLY A 14 -26.81 -29.01 5.40
N ARG A 15 -25.93 -28.81 4.40
CA ARG A 15 -24.50 -28.62 4.65
C ARG A 15 -24.24 -27.21 5.19
N ARG A 16 -23.55 -27.14 6.33
CA ARG A 16 -23.04 -25.90 6.91
C ARG A 16 -21.81 -25.42 6.14
N VAL A 17 -21.81 -24.16 5.69
CA VAL A 17 -20.69 -23.52 4.98
C VAL A 17 -20.40 -22.13 5.55
N PRO A 18 -19.15 -21.63 5.44
CA PRO A 18 -18.84 -20.27 5.86
C PRO A 18 -19.68 -19.26 5.08
N PHE A 19 -20.17 -18.24 5.77
CA PHE A 19 -20.81 -17.10 5.12
C PHE A 19 -19.76 -16.24 4.41
N GLU A 20 -20.06 -15.80 3.19
CA GLU A 20 -19.14 -15.00 2.38
C GLU A 20 -19.90 -13.83 1.75
N ALA A 21 -19.79 -12.65 2.36
CA ALA A 21 -20.43 -11.42 1.87
C ALA A 21 -20.06 -11.10 0.40
N ASP A 22 -18.82 -11.38 0.02
CA ASP A 22 -18.33 -11.15 -1.35
C ASP A 22 -19.11 -11.94 -2.42
N LYS A 23 -19.74 -13.07 -2.05
CA LYS A 23 -20.62 -13.79 -2.99
C LYS A 23 -21.88 -13.00 -3.31
N ILE A 24 -22.41 -12.23 -2.36
CA ILE A 24 -23.56 -11.35 -2.57
C ILE A 24 -23.13 -10.18 -3.46
N SER A 25 -22.02 -9.51 -3.13
CA SER A 25 -21.46 -8.40 -3.91
C SER A 25 -21.24 -8.77 -5.38
N ARG A 26 -20.59 -9.91 -5.65
CA ARG A 26 -20.36 -10.37 -7.03
C ARG A 26 -21.64 -10.74 -7.76
N ALA A 27 -22.62 -11.33 -7.07
CA ALA A 27 -23.89 -11.68 -7.69
C ALA A 27 -24.74 -10.44 -8.01
N LEU A 28 -24.71 -9.42 -7.15
CA LEU A 28 -25.32 -8.11 -7.42
C LEU A 28 -24.60 -7.41 -8.56
N PHE A 29 -23.26 -7.40 -8.58
CA PHE A 29 -22.49 -6.83 -9.68
C PHE A 29 -22.84 -7.49 -11.03
N ALA A 30 -22.91 -8.82 -11.09
CA ALA A 30 -23.34 -9.51 -12.31
C ALA A 30 -24.75 -9.10 -12.79
N ALA A 31 -25.64 -8.75 -11.85
CA ALA A 31 -26.96 -8.24 -12.18
C ALA A 31 -26.87 -6.79 -12.72
N THR A 32 -25.99 -5.94 -12.17
CA THR A 32 -25.72 -4.60 -12.73
C THR A 32 -25.16 -4.66 -14.16
N GLU A 33 -24.29 -5.64 -14.45
CA GLU A 33 -23.76 -5.88 -15.80
C GLU A 33 -24.87 -6.25 -16.79
N THR A 34 -25.84 -7.06 -16.34
CA THR A 34 -26.98 -7.50 -17.18
C THR A 34 -27.94 -6.35 -17.49
N LEU A 35 -28.02 -5.36 -16.59
CA LEU A 35 -28.76 -4.12 -16.82
C LEU A 35 -27.99 -3.11 -17.70
N GLY A 36 -26.76 -3.43 -18.13
CA GLY A 36 -25.93 -2.55 -18.95
C GLY A 36 -25.28 -1.39 -18.19
N GLN A 37 -25.29 -1.44 -16.84
CA GLN A 37 -24.71 -0.42 -15.97
C GLN A 37 -23.78 -1.09 -14.94
N PRO A 38 -22.60 -1.58 -15.36
CA PRO A 38 -21.66 -2.19 -14.42
C PRO A 38 -21.24 -1.17 -13.34
N ASP A 39 -21.64 -1.40 -12.09
CA ASP A 39 -21.27 -0.54 -10.97
C ASP A 39 -20.87 -1.38 -9.75
N ALA A 40 -19.57 -1.57 -9.60
CA ALA A 40 -18.99 -2.35 -8.52
C ALA A 40 -19.20 -1.71 -7.15
N PHE A 41 -19.26 -0.38 -7.10
CA PHE A 41 -19.45 0.34 -5.85
C PHE A 41 -20.89 0.22 -5.35
N VAL A 42 -21.88 0.42 -6.21
CA VAL A 42 -23.29 0.22 -5.89
C VAL A 42 -23.56 -1.22 -5.46
N ALA A 43 -23.00 -2.21 -6.16
CA ALA A 43 -23.12 -3.61 -5.77
C ALA A 43 -22.58 -3.87 -4.34
N ARG A 44 -21.46 -3.23 -3.97
CA ARG A 44 -20.90 -3.32 -2.63
C ARG A 44 -21.74 -2.59 -1.58
N GLU A 45 -22.19 -1.37 -1.85
CA GLU A 45 -23.04 -0.59 -0.94
C GLU A 45 -24.35 -1.33 -0.62
N LEU A 46 -25.00 -1.88 -1.65
CA LEU A 46 -26.20 -2.69 -1.46
C LEU A 46 -25.91 -3.96 -0.64
N THR A 47 -24.74 -4.58 -0.85
CA THR A 47 -24.32 -5.72 -0.04
C THR A 47 -24.18 -5.33 1.42
N ASP A 48 -23.54 -4.19 1.71
CA ASP A 48 -23.36 -3.73 3.09
C ASP A 48 -24.70 -3.37 3.74
N GLY A 49 -25.65 -2.81 2.98
CA GLY A 49 -27.04 -2.65 3.40
C GLY A 49 -27.71 -3.97 3.76
N VAL A 50 -27.58 -5.00 2.91
CA VAL A 50 -28.09 -6.36 3.18
C VAL A 50 -27.45 -6.95 4.45
N LEU A 51 -26.14 -6.79 4.63
CA LEU A 51 -25.43 -7.29 5.81
C LEU A 51 -25.99 -6.70 7.11
N HIS A 52 -26.35 -5.41 7.11
CA HIS A 52 -26.96 -4.77 8.27
C HIS A 52 -28.28 -5.47 8.69
N PHE A 53 -29.16 -5.77 7.74
CA PHE A 53 -30.41 -6.49 8.02
C PHE A 53 -30.18 -7.96 8.37
N LEU A 54 -29.21 -8.62 7.73
CA LEU A 54 -28.84 -10.00 8.04
C LEU A 54 -28.40 -10.15 9.49
N SER A 55 -27.59 -9.21 9.99
CA SER A 55 -27.12 -9.27 11.38
C SER A 55 -28.26 -9.11 12.39
N ALA A 56 -29.31 -8.35 12.05
CA ALA A 56 -30.50 -8.20 12.90
C ALA A 56 -31.39 -9.46 12.92
N GLU A 57 -31.44 -10.23 11.83
CA GLU A 57 -32.23 -11.48 11.74
C GLU A 57 -31.47 -12.72 12.26
N ALA A 58 -30.13 -12.68 12.28
CA ALA A 58 -29.29 -13.83 12.64
C ALA A 58 -29.30 -14.19 14.14
N ASP A 59 -29.87 -13.36 15.00
CA ASP A 59 -29.92 -13.57 16.46
C ASP A 59 -30.83 -14.73 16.91
N HIS A 60 -31.62 -15.32 16.00
CA HIS A 60 -32.68 -16.26 16.37
C HIS A 60 -32.61 -17.65 15.70
N ASP A 61 -31.99 -17.80 14.53
CA ASP A 61 -31.77 -19.11 13.88
C ASP A 61 -30.68 -19.04 12.79
N PRO A 62 -29.92 -20.12 12.55
CA PRO A 62 -28.91 -20.11 11.50
C PRO A 62 -29.55 -20.10 10.10
N LEU A 63 -29.34 -19.00 9.38
CA LEU A 63 -29.94 -18.73 8.08
C LEU A 63 -29.53 -19.75 7.01
N THR A 64 -30.50 -20.12 6.17
CA THR A 64 -30.26 -20.89 4.95
C THR A 64 -29.85 -19.97 3.79
N THR A 65 -29.17 -20.52 2.79
CA THR A 65 -28.81 -19.77 1.57
C THR A 65 -30.02 -19.25 0.80
N THR A 66 -31.19 -19.88 0.96
CA THR A 66 -32.44 -19.40 0.34
C THR A 66 -32.97 -18.18 1.07
N GLN A 67 -33.03 -18.22 2.42
CA GLN A 67 -33.44 -17.05 3.23
C GLN A 67 -32.53 -15.85 2.97
N VAL A 68 -31.21 -16.07 2.87
CA VAL A 68 -30.27 -15.00 2.50
C VAL A 68 -30.61 -14.40 1.13
N ALA A 69 -30.93 -15.22 0.12
CA ALA A 69 -31.29 -14.72 -1.21
C ALA A 69 -32.61 -13.93 -1.20
N ASP A 70 -33.62 -14.40 -0.45
CA ASP A 70 -34.91 -13.71 -0.32
C ASP A 70 -34.74 -12.36 0.37
N LEU A 71 -33.90 -12.29 1.41
CA LEU A 71 -33.58 -11.04 2.09
C LEU A 71 -32.81 -10.07 1.18
N VAL A 72 -31.85 -10.56 0.39
CA VAL A 72 -31.15 -9.73 -0.63
C VAL A 72 -32.17 -9.11 -1.59
N ILE A 73 -33.09 -9.91 -2.13
CA ILE A 73 -34.13 -9.43 -3.07
C ILE A 73 -34.97 -8.34 -2.42
N LYS A 74 -35.43 -8.57 -1.18
CA LYS A 74 -36.25 -7.63 -0.41
C LYS A 74 -35.51 -6.31 -0.17
N VAL A 75 -34.32 -6.37 0.43
CA VAL A 75 -33.55 -5.17 0.80
C VAL A 75 -33.15 -4.36 -0.43
N VAL A 76 -32.66 -5.01 -1.50
CA VAL A 76 -32.28 -4.29 -2.74
C VAL A 76 -33.49 -3.59 -3.37
N ARG A 77 -34.68 -4.19 -3.28
CA ARG A 77 -35.93 -3.57 -3.75
C ARG A 77 -36.32 -2.37 -2.89
N GLU A 78 -36.25 -2.51 -1.57
CA GLU A 78 -36.58 -1.47 -0.59
C GLU A 78 -35.60 -0.29 -0.63
N LEU A 79 -34.33 -0.53 -0.96
CA LEU A 79 -33.31 0.50 -1.20
C LEU A 79 -33.44 1.19 -2.57
N GLY A 80 -34.54 0.96 -3.30
CA GLY A 80 -34.85 1.69 -4.53
C GLY A 80 -34.25 1.11 -5.81
N GLN A 81 -33.81 -0.15 -5.80
CA GLN A 81 -33.23 -0.84 -6.96
C GLN A 81 -34.09 -2.04 -7.43
N PRO A 82 -35.39 -1.82 -7.78
CA PRO A 82 -36.31 -2.91 -8.10
C PRO A 82 -35.92 -3.69 -9.37
N ALA A 83 -35.38 -3.02 -10.39
CA ALA A 83 -34.91 -3.69 -11.61
C ALA A 83 -33.74 -4.63 -11.31
N LEU A 84 -32.80 -4.20 -10.46
CA LEU A 84 -31.67 -5.03 -10.02
C LEU A 84 -32.13 -6.24 -9.21
N SER A 85 -33.08 -6.02 -8.28
CA SER A 85 -33.71 -7.08 -7.48
C SER A 85 -34.34 -8.16 -8.38
N GLN A 86 -35.05 -7.76 -9.44
CA GLN A 86 -35.67 -8.71 -10.39
C GLN A 86 -34.63 -9.55 -11.15
N VAL A 87 -33.55 -8.93 -11.65
CA VAL A 87 -32.48 -9.65 -12.35
C VAL A 87 -31.77 -10.62 -11.41
N PHE A 88 -31.50 -10.20 -10.17
CA PHE A 88 -30.91 -11.07 -9.16
C PHE A 88 -31.80 -12.28 -8.84
N GLU A 89 -33.11 -12.07 -8.68
CA GLU A 89 -34.09 -13.15 -8.48
C GLU A 89 -34.11 -14.14 -9.66
N GLU A 90 -34.00 -13.64 -10.89
CA GLU A 90 -33.92 -14.49 -12.08
C GLU A 90 -32.67 -15.37 -12.09
N PHE A 91 -31.51 -14.84 -11.67
CA PHE A 91 -30.30 -15.66 -11.51
C PHE A 91 -30.47 -16.78 -10.49
N GLY A 92 -31.16 -16.51 -9.37
CA GLY A 92 -31.51 -17.50 -8.37
C GLY A 92 -32.38 -18.62 -8.95
N ARG A 93 -33.41 -18.26 -9.73
CA ARG A 93 -34.29 -19.21 -10.42
C ARG A 93 -33.56 -20.06 -11.46
N ARG A 94 -32.72 -19.44 -12.30
CA ARG A 94 -31.91 -20.15 -13.31
C ARG A 94 -30.94 -21.15 -12.67
N ARG A 95 -30.27 -20.78 -11.57
CA ARG A 95 -29.41 -21.70 -10.79
C ARG A 95 -30.18 -22.86 -10.17
N ALA A 96 -31.41 -22.62 -9.72
CA ALA A 96 -32.25 -23.68 -9.16
C ALA A 96 -32.67 -24.71 -10.23
N LEU A 97 -32.92 -24.26 -11.46
CA LEU A 97 -33.34 -25.11 -12.58
C LEU A 97 -32.19 -25.91 -13.20
N THR A 98 -31.00 -25.34 -13.25
CA THR A 98 -29.86 -25.92 -13.99
C THR A 98 -28.84 -26.65 -13.07
N GLY A 99 -29.04 -26.56 -11.75
CA GLY A 99 -28.18 -27.17 -10.73
C GLY A 99 -26.91 -26.36 -10.43
N PRO A 100 -26.14 -26.71 -9.37
CA PRO A 100 -24.99 -25.93 -8.93
C PRO A 100 -23.83 -25.86 -9.93
N LYS A 101 -23.85 -26.66 -11.01
CA LYS A 101 -22.86 -26.62 -12.10
C LYS A 101 -23.06 -25.47 -13.09
N SER A 102 -24.18 -24.77 -12.98
CA SER A 102 -24.59 -23.65 -13.83
C SER A 102 -25.13 -22.53 -12.96
N ALA A 103 -24.26 -22.02 -12.09
CA ALA A 103 -24.15 -20.58 -12.04
C ALA A 103 -24.06 -20.03 -13.49
N PRO A 104 -24.19 -18.72 -13.73
CA PRO A 104 -23.18 -18.15 -14.60
C PRO A 104 -21.87 -18.56 -13.92
N CYS A 105 -21.32 -19.70 -14.33
CA CYS A 105 -19.90 -19.86 -14.45
C CYS A 105 -19.51 -18.50 -14.98
N GLU A 106 -18.60 -17.86 -14.26
CA GLU A 106 -17.39 -17.32 -14.85
C GLU A 106 -17.02 -18.10 -16.13
N SER A 107 -17.88 -18.08 -17.15
CA SER A 107 -17.47 -17.99 -18.51
C SER A 107 -16.62 -16.74 -18.43
N LYS A 108 -15.33 -17.00 -18.26
CA LYS A 108 -14.31 -16.37 -19.06
C LYS A 108 -14.86 -16.37 -20.48
N GLN A 109 -15.83 -15.50 -20.76
CA GLN A 109 -16.07 -15.03 -22.09
C GLN A 109 -14.69 -14.54 -22.45
N ALA A 110 -14.07 -15.29 -23.35
CA ALA A 110 -12.97 -14.79 -24.13
C ALA A 110 -13.53 -13.52 -24.75
N VAL A 111 -13.34 -12.39 -24.06
CA VAL A 111 -13.37 -11.09 -24.70
C VAL A 111 -12.29 -11.23 -25.74
N ALA A 112 -12.69 -11.48 -26.98
CA ALA A 112 -11.82 -11.32 -28.13
C ALA A 112 -11.57 -9.81 -28.19
N GLY A 113 -10.43 -9.35 -27.68
CA GLY A 113 -10.16 -7.92 -27.53
C GLY A 113 -8.93 -7.47 -26.74
N PRO A 114 -8.40 -8.21 -25.74
CA PRO A 114 -7.31 -7.69 -24.90
C PRO A 114 -5.90 -8.08 -25.40
N ASP A 115 -5.77 -9.07 -26.28
CA ASP A 115 -4.46 -9.48 -26.79
C ASP A 115 -3.87 -8.45 -27.75
N GLN A 116 -4.71 -7.75 -28.54
CA GLN A 116 -4.24 -6.65 -29.41
C GLN A 116 -3.75 -5.45 -28.62
N ALA A 117 -4.43 -5.06 -27.53
CA ALA A 117 -4.00 -3.94 -26.69
C ALA A 117 -2.65 -4.25 -26.01
N ILE A 118 -2.48 -5.47 -25.50
CA ILE A 118 -1.21 -5.95 -24.93
C ILE A 118 -0.10 -5.92 -26.00
N LEU A 119 -0.39 -6.44 -27.20
CA LEU A 119 0.58 -6.43 -28.29
C LEU A 119 0.95 -5.01 -28.73
N GLN A 120 0.00 -4.07 -28.71
CA GLN A 120 0.24 -2.67 -29.03
C GLN A 120 1.08 -1.97 -27.95
N GLU A 121 0.82 -2.24 -26.68
CA GLU A 121 1.65 -1.72 -25.57
C GLU A 121 3.08 -2.28 -25.66
N ILE A 122 3.23 -3.58 -25.91
CA ILE A 122 4.55 -4.21 -26.14
C ILE A 122 5.26 -3.61 -27.35
N ALA A 123 4.56 -3.38 -28.47
CA ALA A 123 5.12 -2.72 -29.64
C ALA A 123 5.60 -1.30 -29.31
N SER A 124 4.82 -0.52 -28.56
CA SER A 124 5.21 0.83 -28.14
C SER A 124 6.46 0.85 -27.26
N LEU A 125 6.64 -0.18 -26.41
CA LEU A 125 7.85 -0.34 -25.60
C LEU A 125 9.07 -0.67 -26.46
N LEU A 126 8.88 -1.48 -27.50
CA LEU A 126 9.94 -1.85 -28.46
C LEU A 126 10.37 -0.68 -29.35
N ASP A 127 9.42 0.16 -29.74
CA ASP A 127 9.66 1.34 -30.58
C ASP A 127 10.35 2.48 -29.82
N ASN A 128 10.44 2.41 -28.49
CA ASN A 128 11.12 3.42 -27.69
C ASN A 128 12.65 3.33 -27.90
N PRO A 129 13.34 4.42 -28.32
CA PRO A 129 14.79 4.38 -28.58
C PRO A 129 15.63 4.04 -27.34
N SER A 130 15.10 4.21 -26.12
CA SER A 130 15.74 3.78 -24.88
C SER A 130 15.65 2.27 -24.63
N ALA A 131 14.84 1.53 -25.39
CA ALA A 131 14.73 0.07 -25.27
C ALA A 131 16.03 -0.64 -25.70
N ALA A 132 16.77 -0.07 -26.64
CA ALA A 132 18.03 -0.64 -27.12
C ALA A 132 19.17 -0.56 -26.09
N SER A 133 19.10 0.41 -25.16
CA SER A 133 20.13 0.61 -24.13
C SER A 133 19.91 -0.22 -22.86
N ASP A 134 18.73 -0.81 -22.67
CA ASP A 134 18.43 -1.72 -21.56
C ASP A 134 17.55 -2.92 -21.97
N PRO A 135 18.13 -3.94 -22.63
CA PRO A 135 17.39 -5.13 -23.06
C PRO A 135 16.76 -5.90 -21.90
N ARG A 136 17.36 -5.88 -20.70
CA ARG A 136 16.79 -6.55 -19.53
C ARG A 136 15.58 -5.79 -19.01
N GLY A 137 15.66 -4.47 -18.84
CA GLY A 137 14.51 -3.66 -18.46
C GLY A 137 13.32 -3.84 -19.41
N LEU A 138 13.58 -3.99 -20.72
CA LEU A 138 12.55 -4.29 -21.71
C LEU A 138 11.88 -5.65 -21.49
N LEU A 139 12.65 -6.70 -21.22
CA LEU A 139 12.10 -8.03 -20.90
C LEU A 139 11.21 -7.99 -19.65
N TRP A 140 11.63 -7.26 -18.62
CA TRP A 140 10.81 -7.08 -17.42
C TRP A 140 9.51 -6.35 -17.75
N ARG A 141 9.57 -5.17 -18.39
CA ARG A 141 8.37 -4.36 -18.70
C ARG A 141 7.35 -5.12 -19.56
N THR A 142 7.81 -5.84 -20.57
CA THR A 142 6.94 -6.66 -21.43
C THR A 142 6.29 -7.83 -20.67
N GLY A 143 7.05 -8.45 -19.76
CA GLY A 143 6.51 -9.43 -18.81
C GLY A 143 5.48 -8.83 -17.84
N GLU A 144 5.74 -7.63 -17.31
CA GLU A 144 4.86 -6.91 -16.40
C GLU A 144 3.49 -6.62 -17.03
N VAL A 145 3.45 -6.17 -18.29
CA VAL A 145 2.20 -5.95 -19.04
C VAL A 145 1.40 -7.26 -19.17
N SER A 146 2.08 -8.34 -19.58
CA SER A 146 1.44 -9.64 -19.81
C SER A 146 0.90 -10.25 -18.51
N LEU A 147 1.70 -10.23 -17.45
CA LEU A 147 1.31 -10.73 -16.13
C LEU A 147 0.25 -9.85 -15.48
N GLY A 148 0.30 -8.53 -15.71
CA GLY A 148 -0.71 -7.61 -15.23
C GLY A 148 -2.10 -7.89 -15.79
N SER A 149 -2.17 -8.14 -17.10
CA SER A 149 -3.40 -8.56 -17.78
C SER A 149 -3.89 -9.93 -17.30
N TYR A 150 -2.99 -10.89 -17.13
CA TYR A 150 -3.31 -12.20 -16.54
C TYR A 150 -3.91 -12.06 -15.14
N ALA A 151 -3.31 -11.23 -14.27
CA ALA A 151 -3.77 -11.04 -12.90
C ALA A 151 -5.20 -10.51 -12.83
N LEU A 152 -5.56 -9.54 -13.68
CA LEU A 152 -6.93 -9.02 -13.75
C LEU A 152 -7.95 -10.09 -14.14
N ARG A 153 -7.58 -11.06 -14.97
CA ARG A 153 -8.49 -12.12 -15.43
C ARG A 153 -8.59 -13.30 -14.46
N GLU A 154 -7.49 -13.65 -13.81
CA GLU A 154 -7.37 -14.92 -13.07
C GLU A 154 -7.31 -14.76 -11.54
N VAL A 155 -6.84 -13.61 -11.04
CA VAL A 155 -6.69 -13.37 -9.60
C VAL A 155 -7.90 -12.66 -9.03
N PHE A 156 -8.42 -11.66 -9.75
CA PHE A 156 -9.47 -10.78 -9.27
C PHE A 156 -10.80 -11.03 -9.99
N ALA A 157 -11.89 -10.96 -9.23
CA ALA A 157 -13.25 -11.04 -9.73
C ALA A 157 -13.61 -9.77 -10.51
N ARG A 158 -14.63 -9.90 -11.39
CA ARG A 158 -15.04 -8.85 -12.34
C ARG A 158 -15.45 -7.54 -11.68
N ASP A 159 -16.03 -7.59 -10.48
CA ASP A 159 -16.39 -6.42 -9.70
C ASP A 159 -15.16 -5.58 -9.29
N LEU A 160 -14.09 -6.24 -8.84
CA LEU A 160 -12.83 -5.56 -8.53
C LEU A 160 -12.14 -5.02 -9.78
N VAL A 161 -12.21 -5.74 -10.89
CA VAL A 161 -11.67 -5.29 -12.18
C VAL A 161 -12.42 -4.05 -12.66
N ALA A 162 -13.75 -4.03 -12.55
CA ALA A 162 -14.56 -2.87 -12.88
C ALA A 162 -14.23 -1.68 -11.97
N ALA A 163 -14.18 -1.88 -10.65
CA ALA A 163 -13.78 -0.82 -9.70
C ALA A 163 -12.38 -0.26 -9.99
N HIS A 164 -11.46 -1.11 -10.47
CA HIS A 164 -10.14 -0.69 -10.94
C HIS A 164 -10.21 0.16 -12.22
N GLN A 165 -10.97 -0.29 -13.22
CA GLN A 165 -11.16 0.41 -14.50
C GLN A 165 -11.86 1.76 -14.33
N ASP A 166 -12.87 1.82 -13.46
CA ASP A 166 -13.63 3.04 -13.11
C ASP A 166 -12.79 4.05 -12.32
N GLY A 167 -11.59 3.64 -11.89
CA GLY A 167 -10.65 4.46 -11.14
C GLY A 167 -11.05 4.67 -9.69
N LEU A 168 -11.96 3.86 -9.12
CA LEU A 168 -12.30 3.93 -7.70
C LEU A 168 -11.19 3.33 -6.84
N LEU A 169 -10.53 2.28 -7.35
CA LEU A 169 -9.37 1.68 -6.70
C LEU A 169 -8.23 1.40 -7.69
N THR A 170 -7.04 1.13 -7.18
CA THR A 170 -5.92 0.63 -7.97
C THR A 170 -5.33 -0.60 -7.33
N LEU A 171 -5.10 -1.62 -8.15
CA LEU A 171 -4.48 -2.88 -7.80
C LEU A 171 -3.01 -2.85 -8.28
N PRO A 172 -2.05 -2.32 -7.50
CA PRO A 172 -0.62 -2.47 -7.79
C PRO A 172 -0.15 -3.92 -7.57
N GLY A 173 1.00 -4.30 -8.14
CA GLY A 173 1.55 -5.65 -7.97
C GLY A 173 0.87 -6.71 -8.85
N ARG A 174 0.07 -6.30 -9.84
CA ARG A 174 -0.56 -7.20 -10.82
C ARG A 174 0.47 -7.89 -11.70
N GLU A 175 1.59 -7.21 -11.93
CA GLU A 175 2.77 -7.71 -12.61
C GLU A 175 3.47 -8.87 -11.89
N ALA A 176 3.13 -9.11 -10.62
CA ALA A 176 3.67 -10.17 -9.78
C ALA A 176 2.53 -11.03 -9.18
N PRO A 177 1.75 -11.75 -10.01
CA PRO A 177 0.54 -12.44 -9.56
C PRO A 177 0.83 -13.62 -8.61
N LEU A 178 2.05 -14.17 -8.61
CA LEU A 178 2.43 -15.33 -7.81
C LEU A 178 3.27 -14.98 -6.58
N GLU A 179 3.54 -13.70 -6.38
CA GLU A 179 4.38 -13.18 -5.31
C GLU A 179 3.57 -12.36 -4.29
N LEU A 180 4.15 -12.18 -3.10
CA LEU A 180 3.80 -11.15 -2.13
C LEU A 180 4.28 -9.79 -2.63
N ALA A 181 3.60 -8.70 -2.29
CA ALA A 181 4.02 -7.36 -2.72
C ALA A 181 5.40 -6.95 -2.15
N ALA A 182 5.71 -7.33 -0.91
CA ALA A 182 7.01 -7.05 -0.29
C ALA A 182 7.31 -7.99 0.89
N LEU A 183 8.59 -8.10 1.27
CA LEU A 183 9.01 -8.81 2.49
C LEU A 183 10.27 -8.20 3.13
N VAL A 184 10.49 -8.52 4.40
CA VAL A 184 11.74 -8.25 5.14
C VAL A 184 12.69 -9.43 4.98
N LEU A 185 13.92 -9.16 4.57
CA LEU A 185 14.97 -10.15 4.38
C LEU A 185 15.56 -10.62 5.71
N GLY A 186 15.96 -11.89 5.74
CA GLY A 186 16.83 -12.44 6.78
C GLY A 186 16.19 -12.60 8.15
N GLN A 187 14.92 -12.98 8.25
CA GLN A 187 14.33 -13.45 9.52
C GLN A 187 14.89 -14.82 9.95
N GLU A 188 15.52 -15.57 9.05
CA GLU A 188 16.21 -16.84 9.30
C GLU A 188 17.72 -16.64 9.10
N GLU A 189 18.57 -17.27 9.94
CA GLU A 189 20.01 -17.01 10.07
C GLU A 189 20.73 -16.71 8.73
N PRO A 190 21.07 -15.44 8.43
CA PRO A 190 21.71 -15.03 7.18
C PRO A 190 23.18 -15.47 7.08
N ARG A 191 23.71 -16.21 8.07
CA ARG A 191 25.14 -16.51 8.21
C ARG A 191 25.67 -17.61 7.29
N ARG A 192 24.83 -18.25 6.46
CA ARG A 192 25.25 -19.38 5.61
C ARG A 192 25.22 -19.10 4.10
N LYS A 193 24.55 -18.05 3.62
CA LYS A 193 24.37 -17.75 2.19
C LYS A 193 24.92 -16.37 1.85
N GLU A 194 25.42 -16.20 0.64
CA GLU A 194 25.86 -14.90 0.15
C GLU A 194 24.66 -13.96 -0.06
N LEU A 195 24.86 -12.64 0.00
CA LEU A 195 23.75 -11.67 -0.09
C LEU A 195 23.00 -11.76 -1.42
N VAL A 196 23.72 -12.03 -2.51
CA VAL A 196 23.14 -12.19 -3.85
C VAL A 196 22.20 -13.40 -3.89
N GLU A 197 22.61 -14.53 -3.32
CA GLU A 197 21.77 -15.74 -3.22
C GLU A 197 20.52 -15.49 -2.38
N THR A 198 20.68 -14.75 -1.28
CA THR A 198 19.56 -14.35 -0.41
C THR A 198 18.53 -13.50 -1.17
N LEU A 199 18.99 -12.57 -2.02
CA LEU A 199 18.12 -11.74 -2.86
C LEU A 199 17.45 -12.57 -3.96
N GLU A 200 18.16 -13.51 -4.58
CA GLU A 200 17.59 -14.43 -5.57
C GLU A 200 16.47 -15.29 -4.94
N GLU A 201 16.70 -15.82 -3.74
CA GLU A 201 15.70 -16.57 -2.99
C GLU A 201 14.49 -15.70 -2.63
N ALA A 202 14.73 -14.47 -2.16
CA ALA A 202 13.68 -13.52 -1.86
C ALA A 202 12.83 -13.16 -3.07
N ARG A 203 13.42 -13.09 -4.28
CA ARG A 203 12.69 -12.81 -5.52
C ARG A 203 11.63 -13.86 -5.84
N ARG A 204 11.78 -15.09 -5.34
CA ARG A 204 10.76 -16.15 -5.49
C ARG A 204 9.46 -15.83 -4.73
N TRP A 205 9.56 -14.96 -3.73
CA TRP A 205 8.47 -14.62 -2.80
C TRP A 205 8.03 -13.16 -2.92
N ALA A 206 8.94 -12.23 -3.20
CA ALA A 206 8.69 -10.80 -3.30
C ALA A 206 8.53 -10.36 -4.75
N GLY A 207 7.44 -9.62 -5.00
CA GLY A 207 7.12 -9.04 -6.29
C GLY A 207 8.02 -7.86 -6.61
N ASN A 208 8.08 -6.87 -5.71
CA ASN A 208 8.62 -5.55 -6.05
C ASN A 208 9.66 -5.02 -5.06
N LEU A 209 9.52 -5.33 -3.77
CA LEU A 209 10.29 -4.66 -2.72
C LEU A 209 10.78 -5.64 -1.66
N VAL A 210 12.03 -5.43 -1.22
CA VAL A 210 12.64 -6.09 -0.08
C VAL A 210 13.20 -5.08 0.90
N ALA A 211 12.96 -5.30 2.19
CA ALA A 211 13.52 -4.49 3.27
C ALA A 211 14.62 -5.26 3.99
N LEU A 212 15.78 -4.63 4.21
CA LEU A 212 16.89 -5.16 4.99
C LEU A 212 16.82 -4.52 6.38
N ASP A 213 16.70 -5.33 7.44
CA ASP A 213 16.59 -4.86 8.83
C ASP A 213 17.95 -4.94 9.54
N GLY A 214 18.63 -3.81 9.68
CA GLY A 214 19.82 -3.66 10.51
C GLY A 214 21.05 -4.50 10.09
N PRO A 215 21.49 -4.50 8.83
CA PRO A 215 22.66 -5.29 8.40
C PRO A 215 23.96 -4.95 9.16
N GLU A 216 24.06 -3.78 9.80
CA GLU A 216 25.14 -3.41 10.72
C GLU A 216 25.35 -4.41 11.88
N TYR A 217 24.30 -5.16 12.25
CA TYR A 217 24.33 -6.15 13.31
C TYR A 217 24.94 -7.50 12.89
N GLY A 218 25.28 -7.71 11.62
CA GLY A 218 25.97 -8.96 11.26
C GLY A 218 26.07 -9.37 9.79
N TRP A 219 25.55 -8.60 8.83
CA TRP A 219 25.57 -9.02 7.42
C TRP A 219 26.86 -8.70 6.67
N PHE A 220 27.68 -7.78 7.17
CA PHE A 220 28.97 -7.50 6.56
C PHE A 220 30.08 -7.53 7.62
N ALA A 221 30.88 -8.59 7.56
CA ALA A 221 32.07 -8.81 8.37
C ALA A 221 33.27 -9.05 7.44
N PRO A 222 34.46 -8.49 7.74
CA PRO A 222 34.80 -7.66 8.89
C PRO A 222 34.12 -6.28 8.86
N ALA A 223 34.01 -5.65 10.03
CA ALA A 223 33.52 -4.27 10.20
C ALA A 223 34.55 -3.26 9.71
N SER A 224 34.85 -3.34 8.42
CA SER A 224 35.86 -2.54 7.74
C SER A 224 35.25 -1.84 6.56
N ASP A 225 35.94 -0.81 6.11
CA ASP A 225 35.60 -0.07 4.91
C ASP A 225 35.44 -0.96 3.67
N GLN A 226 36.38 -1.88 3.48
CA GLN A 226 36.33 -2.88 2.41
C GLN A 226 35.11 -3.80 2.54
N GLY A 227 34.72 -4.16 3.77
CA GLY A 227 33.53 -4.96 4.05
C GLY A 227 32.25 -4.25 3.62
N ALA A 228 32.09 -2.96 3.95
CA ALA A 228 30.95 -2.17 3.49
C ALA A 228 30.90 -2.02 1.97
N VAL A 229 32.06 -1.81 1.32
CA VAL A 229 32.14 -1.73 -0.15
C VAL A 229 31.70 -3.05 -0.79
N SER A 230 32.16 -4.19 -0.27
CA SER A 230 31.76 -5.52 -0.78
C SER A 230 30.26 -5.73 -0.61
N PHE A 231 29.74 -5.46 0.60
CA PHE A 231 28.32 -5.61 0.91
C PHE A 231 27.42 -4.78 -0.01
N LEU A 232 27.72 -3.48 -0.15
CA LEU A 232 26.93 -2.60 -1.01
C LEU A 232 27.05 -3.04 -2.48
N ARG A 233 28.23 -3.45 -2.93
CA ARG A 233 28.42 -3.99 -4.29
C ARG A 233 27.54 -5.22 -4.53
N GLU A 234 27.54 -6.19 -3.62
CA GLU A 234 26.71 -7.39 -3.69
C GLU A 234 25.21 -7.04 -3.65
N LEU A 235 24.81 -6.13 -2.76
CA LEU A 235 23.43 -5.65 -2.69
C LEU A 235 22.99 -5.04 -4.02
N GLY A 236 23.82 -4.17 -4.60
CA GLY A 236 23.55 -3.56 -5.90
C GLY A 236 23.47 -4.58 -7.03
N ILE A 237 24.35 -5.59 -7.03
CA ILE A 237 24.32 -6.68 -8.02
C ILE A 237 23.02 -7.48 -7.87
N GLY A 238 22.68 -7.92 -6.66
CA GLY A 238 21.50 -8.73 -6.39
C GLY A 238 20.19 -8.00 -6.71
N LEU A 239 20.07 -6.72 -6.34
CA LEU A 239 18.88 -5.92 -6.66
C LEU A 239 18.71 -5.73 -8.18
N ARG A 240 19.81 -5.46 -8.92
CA ARG A 240 19.75 -5.37 -10.39
C ARG A 240 19.46 -6.71 -11.05
N ALA A 241 20.02 -7.80 -10.54
CA ALA A 241 19.81 -9.14 -11.11
C ALA A 241 18.37 -9.64 -10.91
N THR A 242 17.74 -9.27 -9.80
CA THR A 242 16.38 -9.71 -9.44
C THR A 242 15.29 -8.74 -9.90
N GLY A 243 15.64 -7.49 -10.18
CA GLY A 243 14.70 -6.40 -10.46
C GLY A 243 13.99 -5.86 -9.21
N LEU A 244 14.40 -6.30 -8.01
CA LEU A 244 13.81 -5.84 -6.75
C LEU A 244 14.27 -4.44 -6.39
N LYS A 245 13.40 -3.71 -5.69
CA LYS A 245 13.75 -2.46 -4.99
C LYS A 245 14.12 -2.78 -3.55
N GLY A 246 15.23 -2.23 -3.07
CA GLY A 246 15.71 -2.38 -1.71
C GLY A 246 15.34 -1.19 -0.82
N VAL A 247 14.97 -1.47 0.42
CA VAL A 247 14.96 -0.50 1.53
C VAL A 247 15.98 -0.96 2.56
N LEU A 248 17.02 -0.16 2.77
CA LEU A 248 18.08 -0.44 3.73
C LEU A 248 17.76 0.28 5.04
N ASN A 249 17.46 -0.45 6.11
CA ASN A 249 17.18 0.12 7.42
C ASN A 249 18.45 0.11 8.27
N LEU A 250 18.97 1.30 8.60
CA LEU A 250 20.20 1.48 9.38
C LEU A 250 19.94 2.33 10.63
N ASN A 251 20.86 2.21 11.61
CA ASN A 251 20.87 2.96 12.86
C ASN A 251 19.68 2.66 13.79
N SER A 252 19.03 1.49 13.64
CA SER A 252 17.98 1.11 14.59
C SER A 252 18.59 0.84 15.97
N ALA A 253 17.98 1.38 17.02
CA ALA A 253 18.47 1.22 18.39
C ALA A 253 18.19 -0.19 18.96
N SER A 254 17.13 -0.83 18.48
CA SER A 254 16.78 -2.19 18.84
C SER A 254 17.43 -3.20 17.90
N VAL A 255 18.06 -4.21 18.47
CA VAL A 255 18.65 -5.33 17.72
C VAL A 255 17.55 -6.04 16.90
N PRO A 256 17.77 -6.35 15.62
CA PRO A 256 16.83 -7.14 14.82
C PRO A 256 16.62 -8.55 15.38
N PRO A 257 15.43 -9.16 15.26
CA PRO A 257 15.16 -10.50 15.80
C PRO A 257 16.11 -11.60 15.29
N TRP A 258 16.62 -11.48 14.06
CA TRP A 258 17.58 -12.43 13.50
C TRP A 258 19.00 -12.27 14.05
N ALA A 259 19.30 -11.09 14.60
CA ALA A 259 20.57 -10.74 15.23
C ALA A 259 20.51 -10.88 16.75
N GLU A 260 19.31 -10.90 17.33
CA GLU A 260 19.11 -11.32 18.72
C GLU A 260 19.66 -12.74 18.87
N GLU A 261 20.43 -12.94 19.94
CA GLU A 261 20.80 -14.28 20.35
C GLU A 261 19.49 -15.02 20.59
N LEU A 262 19.17 -16.00 19.73
CA LEU A 262 18.08 -16.96 19.99
C LEU A 262 18.30 -17.42 21.42
N GLY A 263 17.43 -16.94 22.33
CA GLY A 263 17.67 -17.06 23.76
C GLY A 263 18.06 -18.48 24.06
N GLU A 264 19.29 -18.67 24.54
CA GLU A 264 19.68 -19.96 25.02
C GLU A 264 18.66 -20.32 26.12
N GLY A 265 17.86 -21.36 25.89
CA GLY A 265 17.22 -22.04 27.00
C GLY A 265 18.30 -22.42 28.02
N PRO A 266 17.96 -22.73 29.28
CA PRO A 266 18.89 -22.91 30.40
C PRO A 266 20.00 -23.98 30.21
N LEU A 267 20.08 -24.62 29.04
CA LEU A 267 20.98 -25.70 28.66
C LEU A 267 22.10 -25.30 27.70
N PHE A 268 22.08 -24.10 27.13
CA PHE A 268 23.20 -23.57 26.37
C PHE A 268 23.67 -22.33 27.11
N ALA A 269 24.92 -22.34 27.57
CA ALA A 269 25.55 -21.19 28.21
C ALA A 269 26.88 -21.06 27.49
N GLY A 270 26.86 -20.34 26.37
CA GLY A 270 27.91 -20.41 25.38
C GLY A 270 28.07 -19.12 24.59
N GLN A 271 28.37 -18.02 25.31
CA GLN A 271 28.91 -16.73 24.84
C GLN A 271 28.86 -16.48 23.32
N ARG A 272 27.84 -15.75 22.88
CA ARG A 272 28.00 -14.78 21.79
C ARG A 272 27.86 -13.39 22.42
N SER A 273 28.56 -12.41 21.84
CA SER A 273 28.48 -11.02 22.28
C SER A 273 27.51 -10.33 21.33
N SER A 274 26.34 -9.92 21.81
CA SER A 274 25.54 -8.91 21.12
C SER A 274 26.46 -7.72 20.79
N LEU A 275 26.39 -7.22 19.55
CA LEU A 275 27.16 -6.05 19.14
C LEU A 275 26.73 -4.87 20.01
N ALA A 276 27.69 -4.27 20.71
CA ALA A 276 27.43 -3.08 21.50
C ALA A 276 26.82 -1.99 20.60
N ALA A 277 25.85 -1.24 21.11
CA ALA A 277 25.09 -0.24 20.34
C ALA A 277 26.01 0.78 19.63
N ASP A 278 27.12 1.16 20.25
CA ASP A 278 28.11 2.08 19.65
C ASP A 278 28.83 1.47 18.45
N GLN A 279 29.13 0.17 18.48
CA GLN A 279 29.75 -0.53 17.36
C GLN A 279 28.77 -0.68 16.19
N ALA A 280 27.50 -0.99 16.47
CA ALA A 280 26.46 -1.02 15.45
C ALA A 280 26.27 0.36 14.80
N SER A 281 26.25 1.42 15.61
CA SER A 281 26.16 2.81 15.12
C SER A 281 27.36 3.19 14.24
N ALA A 282 28.59 2.83 14.64
CA ALA A 282 29.78 3.06 13.83
C ALA A 282 29.74 2.32 12.48
N ARG A 283 29.24 1.08 12.47
CA ARG A 283 29.04 0.31 11.24
C ARG A 283 27.96 0.90 10.33
N ALA A 284 26.85 1.37 10.90
CA ALA A 284 25.80 2.06 10.16
C ALA A 284 26.33 3.35 9.51
N ALA A 285 27.15 4.12 10.24
CA ALA A 285 27.82 5.31 9.70
C ALA A 285 28.75 4.99 8.51
N LEU A 286 29.51 3.89 8.61
CA LEU A 286 30.38 3.43 7.54
C LEU A 286 29.59 3.06 6.26
N LEU A 287 28.47 2.33 6.38
CA LEU A 287 27.59 2.02 5.24
C LEU A 287 27.00 3.29 4.63
N ARG A 288 26.51 4.20 5.47
CA ARG A 288 25.98 5.51 5.04
C ARG A 288 27.01 6.28 4.22
N ASP A 289 28.23 6.42 4.73
CA ASP A 289 29.26 7.22 4.07
C ASP A 289 29.61 6.64 2.69
N ARG A 290 29.57 5.32 2.56
CA ARG A 290 29.78 4.62 1.29
C ARG A 290 28.60 4.72 0.31
N LEU A 291 27.37 4.73 0.81
CA LEU A 291 26.17 4.93 -0.02
C LEU A 291 26.17 6.27 -0.75
N PHE A 292 26.68 7.32 -0.10
CA PHE A 292 26.65 8.70 -0.61
C PHE A 292 28.00 9.22 -1.10
N LEU A 293 28.92 8.33 -1.49
CA LEU A 293 30.14 8.73 -2.18
C LEU A 293 29.81 9.43 -3.51
N PRO A 294 30.60 10.45 -3.91
CA PRO A 294 30.45 11.07 -5.23
C PRO A 294 30.49 10.02 -6.35
N GLY A 295 29.48 10.03 -7.23
CA GLY A 295 29.38 9.10 -8.35
C GLY A 295 28.66 7.79 -8.06
N ALA A 296 28.38 7.47 -6.78
CA ALA A 296 27.51 6.35 -6.45
C ALA A 296 26.05 6.68 -6.84
N ARG A 297 25.45 5.87 -7.71
CA ARG A 297 24.04 5.97 -8.07
C ARG A 297 23.31 4.68 -7.73
N TRP A 298 22.16 4.85 -7.07
CA TRP A 298 21.36 3.76 -6.54
C TRP A 298 19.91 3.95 -6.95
N ASP A 299 19.57 3.53 -8.16
CA ASP A 299 18.23 3.75 -8.72
C ASP A 299 17.16 2.89 -8.01
N ASN A 300 17.60 1.77 -7.40
CA ASN A 300 16.72 0.74 -6.84
C ASN A 300 16.89 0.60 -5.32
N LEU A 301 17.58 1.52 -4.63
CA LEU A 301 17.84 1.42 -3.19
C LEU A 301 17.49 2.72 -2.48
N ARG A 302 16.70 2.61 -1.42
CA ARG A 302 16.38 3.68 -0.48
C ARG A 302 17.05 3.41 0.86
N LEU A 303 17.61 4.44 1.50
CA LEU A 303 18.08 4.37 2.87
C LEU A 303 16.96 4.86 3.81
N ASP A 304 16.54 4.02 4.74
CA ASP A 304 15.70 4.41 5.87
C ASP A 304 16.60 4.49 7.12
N TRP A 305 16.89 5.71 7.57
CA TRP A 305 17.73 5.98 8.73
C TRP A 305 16.86 6.12 9.99
N HIS A 306 17.05 5.22 10.94
CA HIS A 306 16.28 5.21 12.18
C HIS A 306 16.82 6.26 13.18
N LEU A 307 15.90 6.95 13.83
CA LEU A 307 16.13 7.96 14.84
C LEU A 307 15.37 7.57 16.10
N GLY A 308 16.09 7.43 17.21
CA GLY A 308 15.56 7.21 18.55
C GLY A 308 15.99 8.30 19.52
N GLU A 309 15.71 8.12 20.80
CA GLU A 309 16.06 9.08 21.87
C GLU A 309 17.56 9.40 21.92
N ARG A 310 18.41 8.41 21.63
CA ARG A 310 19.87 8.53 21.63
C ARG A 310 20.42 9.53 20.62
N ASP A 311 19.71 9.76 19.52
CA ASP A 311 20.16 10.61 18.41
C ASP A 311 19.95 12.10 18.72
N TRP A 312 19.26 12.41 19.82
CA TRP A 312 18.96 13.77 20.29
C TRP A 312 19.78 14.18 21.52
N LEU A 313 20.73 13.34 21.95
CA LEU A 313 21.66 13.69 23.01
C LEU A 313 22.61 14.81 22.54
N PRO A 314 23.08 15.69 23.45
CA PRO A 314 24.01 16.76 23.10
C PRO A 314 25.24 16.25 22.33
N GLY A 315 25.55 16.89 21.19
CA GLY A 315 26.70 16.53 20.33
C GLY A 315 26.43 15.44 19.29
N LYS A 316 25.21 14.88 19.22
CA LYS A 316 24.84 13.91 18.16
C LYS A 316 24.34 14.56 16.86
N GLU A 317 24.05 15.86 16.90
CA GLU A 317 23.57 16.65 15.76
C GLU A 317 24.53 16.61 14.57
N ASP A 318 25.84 16.67 14.84
CA ASP A 318 26.90 16.61 13.84
C ASP A 318 26.87 15.29 13.03
N GLN A 319 26.33 14.21 13.61
CA GLN A 319 26.21 12.92 12.93
C GLN A 319 25.03 12.88 11.94
N LEU A 320 23.97 13.68 12.19
CA LEU A 320 22.79 13.79 11.34
C LEU A 320 22.99 14.78 10.20
N LEU A 321 23.83 15.79 10.40
CA LEU A 321 24.03 16.87 9.44
C LEU A 321 24.44 16.40 8.02
N PRO A 322 25.34 15.42 7.84
CA PRO A 322 25.65 14.89 6.50
C PRO A 322 24.43 14.23 5.83
N LEU A 323 23.63 13.48 6.57
CA LEU A 323 22.40 12.85 6.06
C LEU A 323 21.35 13.89 5.68
N ALA A 324 21.17 14.88 6.55
CA ALA A 324 20.27 16.00 6.33
C ALA A 324 20.63 16.72 5.02
N ARG A 325 21.91 17.04 4.80
CA ARG A 325 22.37 17.66 3.54
C ARG A 325 22.06 16.79 2.32
N ARG A 326 22.33 15.48 2.38
CA ARG A 326 22.01 14.56 1.28
C ARG A 326 20.51 14.46 1.01
N ALA A 327 19.69 14.39 2.06
CA ALA A 327 18.24 14.37 1.92
C ALA A 327 17.72 15.69 1.32
N ALA A 328 18.27 16.83 1.77
CA ALA A 328 17.98 18.14 1.20
C ALA A 328 18.37 18.22 -0.28
N GLU A 329 19.43 17.53 -0.72
CA GLU A 329 19.87 17.39 -2.12
C GLU A 329 18.97 16.45 -2.96
N GLY A 330 17.97 15.81 -2.36
CA GLY A 330 17.06 14.87 -3.05
C GLY A 330 17.56 13.43 -3.10
N ALA A 331 18.57 13.07 -2.30
CA ALA A 331 18.98 11.67 -2.16
C ALA A 331 17.80 10.82 -1.63
N PRO A 332 17.73 9.51 -1.99
CA PRO A 332 16.64 8.62 -1.56
C PRO A 332 16.82 8.20 -0.10
N VAL A 333 16.72 9.17 0.81
CA VAL A 333 16.81 9.01 2.27
C VAL A 333 15.44 9.26 2.89
N SER A 334 15.03 8.36 3.76
CA SER A 334 13.92 8.56 4.69
C SER A 334 14.45 8.55 6.12
N PHE A 335 13.80 9.30 7.00
CA PHE A 335 14.04 9.26 8.45
C PHE A 335 12.88 8.53 9.12
N VAL A 336 13.17 7.49 9.90
CA VAL A 336 12.17 6.68 10.62
C VAL A 336 12.30 6.96 12.10
N PHE A 337 11.20 7.27 12.79
CA PHE A 337 11.21 7.62 14.21
C PHE A 337 10.85 6.41 15.08
N ASP A 338 11.85 5.81 15.71
CA ASP A 338 11.72 4.64 16.58
C ASP A 338 11.29 5.08 17.98
N ARG A 339 9.98 5.03 18.24
CA ARG A 339 9.39 5.42 19.53
C ARG A 339 9.14 4.21 20.42
N LEU A 340 9.30 4.38 21.73
CA LEU A 340 8.96 3.35 22.71
C LEU A 340 7.52 2.85 22.53
N ARG A 341 7.34 1.53 22.65
CA ARG A 341 6.06 0.81 22.50
C ARG A 341 5.44 0.82 21.10
N ARG A 342 6.10 1.41 20.10
CA ARG A 342 5.72 1.24 18.69
C ARG A 342 6.57 0.14 18.04
N PRO A 343 6.03 -0.60 17.07
CA PRO A 343 6.84 -1.50 16.27
C PRO A 343 7.87 -0.71 15.44
N VAL A 344 9.05 -1.31 15.23
CA VAL A 344 10.09 -0.75 14.36
C VAL A 344 9.64 -0.90 12.91
N ASN A 345 9.47 0.23 12.22
CA ASN A 345 8.97 0.29 10.85
C ASN A 345 10.12 0.13 9.85
N LEU A 346 9.99 -0.78 8.90
CA LEU A 346 11.07 -1.18 7.98
C LEU A 346 10.82 -0.79 6.52
N ALA A 347 9.56 -0.57 6.15
CA ALA A 347 9.14 0.06 4.90
C ALA A 347 7.66 0.46 5.01
N GLU A 348 7.06 1.00 3.95
CA GLU A 348 5.62 1.23 3.88
C GLU A 348 4.88 -0.09 4.03
N GLY A 349 4.18 -0.23 5.14
CA GLY A 349 3.44 -1.42 5.50
C GLY A 349 4.27 -2.60 5.97
N LEU A 350 5.57 -2.43 6.21
CA LEU A 350 6.42 -3.47 6.79
C LEU A 350 6.97 -3.00 8.12
N ASP A 351 6.90 -3.88 9.11
CA ASP A 351 7.49 -3.69 10.43
C ASP A 351 7.95 -5.05 10.99
N ARG A 352 8.65 -5.05 12.13
CA ARG A 352 9.17 -6.30 12.71
C ARG A 352 8.09 -7.32 13.12
N ARG A 353 6.84 -6.88 13.37
CA ARG A 353 5.71 -7.77 13.69
C ARG A 353 5.03 -8.30 12.41
N HIS A 354 5.07 -7.51 11.34
CA HIS A 354 4.49 -7.84 10.05
C HIS A 354 5.56 -7.75 8.95
N PRO A 355 6.43 -8.78 8.83
CA PRO A 355 7.55 -8.76 7.90
C PRO A 355 7.15 -9.06 6.45
N THR A 356 5.87 -9.34 6.17
CA THR A 356 5.37 -9.66 4.84
C THR A 356 4.15 -8.84 4.47
N LEU A 357 4.09 -8.47 3.20
CA LEU A 357 3.00 -7.69 2.64
C LEU A 357 2.36 -8.46 1.49
N LEU A 358 1.08 -8.79 1.64
CA LEU A 358 0.31 -9.52 0.64
C LEU A 358 0.05 -8.68 -0.60
N LEU A 359 -0.55 -7.50 -0.40
CA LEU A 359 -1.03 -6.63 -1.45
C LEU A 359 -1.09 -5.18 -0.94
N ARG A 360 -0.90 -4.22 -1.84
CA ARG A 360 -1.31 -2.83 -1.62
C ARG A 360 -2.54 -2.55 -2.46
N VAL A 361 -3.48 -1.75 -1.98
CA VAL A 361 -4.63 -1.27 -2.76
C VAL A 361 -4.76 0.23 -2.59
N GLY A 362 -4.76 0.96 -3.70
CA GLY A 362 -5.03 2.39 -3.71
C GLY A 362 -6.52 2.67 -3.72
N LEU A 363 -6.99 3.62 -2.90
CA LEU A 363 -8.37 4.13 -2.93
C LEU A 363 -8.37 5.57 -3.43
N HIS A 364 -8.99 5.83 -4.57
CA HIS A 364 -8.99 7.15 -5.21
C HIS A 364 -10.11 8.01 -4.65
N LEU A 365 -9.79 8.79 -3.63
CA LEU A 365 -10.76 9.57 -2.88
C LEU A 365 -11.42 10.69 -3.70
N PRO A 366 -10.72 11.42 -4.61
CA PRO A 366 -11.36 12.39 -5.47
C PRO A 366 -12.37 11.75 -6.44
N ARG A 367 -12.01 10.60 -7.03
CA ARG A 367 -12.93 9.84 -7.89
C ARG A 367 -14.13 9.33 -7.11
N PHE A 368 -13.91 8.91 -5.86
CA PHE A 368 -14.98 8.51 -4.95
C PHE A 368 -15.90 9.68 -4.57
N ALA A 369 -15.38 10.90 -4.35
CA ALA A 369 -16.18 12.08 -4.03
C ALA A 369 -17.12 12.53 -5.18
N GLN A 370 -16.86 12.09 -6.41
CA GLN A 370 -17.73 12.34 -7.56
C GLN A 370 -19.04 11.52 -7.51
N GLN A 371 -19.16 10.56 -6.58
CA GLN A 371 -20.40 9.82 -6.39
C GLN A 371 -21.52 10.75 -5.90
N PRO A 372 -22.78 10.50 -6.28
CA PRO A 372 -23.90 11.40 -5.96
C PRO A 372 -24.02 11.70 -4.47
N GLY A 373 -24.06 13.00 -4.12
CA GLY A 373 -24.25 13.50 -2.76
C GLY A 373 -22.99 13.52 -1.87
N LEU A 374 -21.90 12.86 -2.26
CA LEU A 374 -20.73 12.71 -1.38
C LEU A 374 -19.90 13.98 -1.21
N ARG A 375 -19.83 14.82 -2.25
CA ARG A 375 -19.07 16.07 -2.19
C ARG A 375 -19.68 17.10 -1.23
N SER A 376 -21.00 17.08 -1.08
CA SER A 376 -21.75 18.05 -0.27
C SER A 376 -21.98 17.58 1.17
N ASP A 377 -21.76 16.30 1.47
CA ASP A 377 -22.06 15.71 2.77
C ASP A 377 -20.84 14.89 3.28
N PRO A 378 -20.01 15.49 4.16
CA PRO A 378 -18.85 14.84 4.74
C PRO A 378 -19.20 13.57 5.54
N ASP A 379 -20.37 13.52 6.17
CA ASP A 379 -20.77 12.39 7.01
C ASP A 379 -21.23 11.22 6.13
N LEU A 380 -21.98 11.49 5.06
CA LEU A 380 -22.31 10.50 4.04
C LEU A 380 -21.06 9.95 3.35
N PHE A 381 -20.08 10.82 3.06
CA PHE A 381 -18.78 10.40 2.51
C PHE A 381 -18.11 9.37 3.41
N LEU A 382 -18.00 9.65 4.72
CA LEU A 382 -17.37 8.74 5.69
C LEU A 382 -18.16 7.45 5.89
N HIS A 383 -19.49 7.51 5.82
CA HIS A 383 -20.34 6.34 5.89
C HIS A 383 -20.02 5.36 4.74
N LYS A 384 -20.09 5.87 3.50
CA LYS A 384 -19.87 5.13 2.25
C LYS A 384 -18.42 4.70 2.02
N LEU A 385 -17.47 5.42 2.61
CA LEU A 385 -16.05 5.06 2.55
C LEU A 385 -15.77 3.63 3.07
N GLY A 386 -16.60 3.14 4.00
CA GLY A 386 -16.50 1.78 4.50
C GLY A 386 -16.68 0.71 3.42
N SER A 387 -17.61 0.90 2.49
CA SER A 387 -17.83 -0.06 1.39
C SER A 387 -16.65 -0.07 0.42
N LEU A 388 -16.06 1.09 0.13
CA LEU A 388 -14.85 1.16 -0.68
C LEU A 388 -13.66 0.45 -0.01
N ALA A 389 -13.49 0.60 1.31
CA ALA A 389 -12.48 -0.12 2.07
C ALA A 389 -12.66 -1.65 2.04
N ARG A 390 -13.92 -2.12 2.07
CA ARG A 390 -14.23 -3.56 1.95
C ARG A 390 -13.96 -4.13 0.56
N LEU A 391 -14.09 -3.33 -0.51
CA LEU A 391 -13.62 -3.74 -1.84
C LEU A 391 -12.11 -3.98 -1.84
N ALA A 392 -11.32 -3.09 -1.20
CA ALA A 392 -9.88 -3.30 -1.06
C ALA A 392 -9.57 -4.58 -0.25
N LEU A 393 -10.31 -4.85 0.82
CA LEU A 393 -10.17 -6.09 1.58
C LEU A 393 -10.49 -7.34 0.75
N SER A 394 -11.54 -7.30 -0.08
CA SER A 394 -11.87 -8.40 -1.00
C SER A 394 -10.72 -8.71 -1.96
N ALA A 395 -10.02 -7.69 -2.47
CA ALA A 395 -8.85 -7.88 -3.33
C ALA A 395 -7.73 -8.68 -2.63
N ALA A 396 -7.46 -8.40 -1.34
CA ALA A 396 -6.50 -9.17 -0.56
C ALA A 396 -6.96 -10.61 -0.32
N VAL A 397 -8.23 -10.82 0.04
CA VAL A 397 -8.79 -12.17 0.25
C VAL A 397 -8.67 -13.00 -1.03
N GLN A 398 -8.99 -12.42 -2.19
CA GLN A 398 -8.90 -13.06 -3.49
C GLN A 398 -7.44 -13.37 -3.88
N LYS A 399 -6.52 -12.41 -3.72
CA LYS A 399 -5.09 -12.63 -3.94
C LYS A 399 -4.54 -13.74 -3.06
N ARG A 400 -4.87 -13.77 -1.77
CA ARG A 400 -4.42 -14.84 -0.86
C ARG A 400 -5.01 -16.20 -1.26
N ALA A 401 -6.29 -16.25 -1.60
CA ALA A 401 -6.94 -17.48 -2.06
C ALA A 401 -6.29 -17.99 -3.35
N PHE A 402 -5.94 -17.09 -4.27
CA PHE A 402 -5.18 -17.41 -5.48
C PHE A 402 -3.82 -18.01 -5.13
N LEU A 403 -3.01 -17.36 -4.29
CA LEU A 403 -1.69 -17.86 -3.88
C LEU A 403 -1.77 -19.23 -3.19
N LYS A 404 -2.83 -19.50 -2.42
CA LYS A 404 -3.05 -20.82 -1.78
C LYS A 404 -3.34 -21.95 -2.79
N ARG A 405 -3.81 -21.65 -4.00
CA ARG A 405 -4.04 -22.64 -5.06
C ARG A 405 -2.75 -23.10 -5.75
N TYR A 406 -1.68 -22.31 -5.65
CA TYR A 406 -0.38 -22.63 -6.22
C TYR A 406 0.57 -23.03 -5.08
N PRO A 407 0.58 -24.31 -4.68
CA PRO A 407 1.44 -24.77 -3.60
C PRO A 407 2.90 -24.54 -3.99
N ARG A 408 3.49 -23.50 -3.40
CA ARG A 408 4.93 -23.30 -3.31
C ARG A 408 5.36 -23.70 -1.90
N ALA A 409 6.63 -24.03 -1.73
CA ALA A 409 7.22 -24.21 -0.41
C ALA A 409 7.34 -22.86 0.31
N TRP A 410 6.21 -22.21 0.59
CA TRP A 410 6.15 -21.01 1.41
C TRP A 410 6.88 -21.32 2.71
N THR A 411 7.98 -20.64 2.98
CA THR A 411 8.72 -20.88 4.22
C THR A 411 7.85 -20.41 5.40
N GLY A 412 7.64 -21.28 6.38
CA GLY A 412 6.82 -21.00 7.56
C GLY A 412 5.39 -20.49 7.25
N PHE A 413 4.92 -19.53 8.07
CA PHE A 413 3.58 -18.93 7.98
C PHE A 413 3.57 -17.59 7.20
N LEU A 414 4.50 -17.38 6.26
CA LEU A 414 4.69 -16.09 5.57
C LEU A 414 3.40 -15.55 4.92
N LEU A 415 2.65 -16.41 4.23
CA LEU A 415 1.41 -16.03 3.55
C LEU A 415 0.26 -15.78 4.53
N ASP A 416 0.20 -16.53 5.64
CA ASP A 416 -0.86 -16.35 6.64
C ASP A 416 -0.64 -15.10 7.51
N ARG A 417 0.61 -14.65 7.64
CA ARG A 417 0.99 -13.39 8.32
C ARG A 417 1.11 -12.18 7.37
N ALA A 418 0.87 -12.38 6.08
CA ALA A 418 0.98 -11.31 5.10
C ALA A 418 -0.20 -10.34 5.20
N ARG A 419 0.10 -9.07 5.42
CA ARG A 419 -0.90 -8.01 5.62
C ARG A 419 -1.33 -7.34 4.31
N LEU A 420 -2.52 -6.75 4.31
CA LEU A 420 -2.97 -5.80 3.30
C LEU A 420 -2.63 -4.36 3.73
N ILE A 421 -2.23 -3.54 2.76
CA ILE A 421 -2.12 -2.09 2.95
C ILE A 421 -3.11 -1.38 2.05
N VAL A 422 -3.91 -0.51 2.66
CA VAL A 422 -4.76 0.43 1.95
C VAL A 422 -4.07 1.78 1.90
N VAL A 423 -3.96 2.35 0.71
CA VAL A 423 -3.31 3.63 0.47
C VAL A 423 -4.37 4.63 -0.01
N PRO A 424 -4.72 5.66 0.78
CA PRO A 424 -5.58 6.73 0.29
C PRO A 424 -4.86 7.51 -0.81
N VAL A 425 -5.54 7.78 -1.92
CA VAL A 425 -5.01 8.56 -3.06
C VAL A 425 -5.83 9.83 -3.21
N GLY A 426 -5.16 10.97 -3.35
CA GLY A 426 -5.78 12.29 -3.47
C GLY A 426 -6.42 12.79 -2.17
N LEU A 427 -5.83 12.47 -1.01
CA LEU A 427 -6.36 12.86 0.30
C LEU A 427 -6.46 14.38 0.49
N GLU A 428 -5.41 15.13 0.13
CA GLU A 428 -5.44 16.60 0.17
C GLU A 428 -6.56 17.16 -0.71
N THR A 429 -6.64 16.68 -1.95
CA THR A 429 -7.64 17.13 -2.94
C THR A 429 -9.06 16.88 -2.46
N VAL A 430 -9.38 15.69 -1.97
CA VAL A 430 -10.75 15.39 -1.52
C VAL A 430 -11.14 16.22 -0.29
N VAL A 431 -10.20 16.47 0.63
CA VAL A 431 -10.46 17.28 1.82
C VAL A 431 -10.75 18.72 1.42
N GLN A 432 -9.97 19.27 0.48
CA GLN A 432 -10.21 20.60 -0.06
C GLN A 432 -11.53 20.67 -0.84
N GLU A 433 -11.88 19.65 -1.63
CA GLU A 433 -13.11 19.63 -2.43
C GLU A 433 -14.39 19.53 -1.61
N VAL A 434 -14.34 18.82 -0.48
CA VAL A 434 -15.49 18.56 0.40
C VAL A 434 -15.65 19.63 1.47
N VAL A 435 -14.53 20.09 2.07
CA VAL A 435 -14.56 21.02 3.22
C VAL A 435 -14.16 22.45 2.81
N GLY A 436 -13.52 22.65 1.67
CA GLY A 436 -13.04 23.96 1.21
C GLY A 436 -11.74 24.43 1.89
N GLN A 437 -11.11 23.59 2.71
CA GLN A 437 -9.86 23.90 3.43
C GLN A 437 -8.86 22.76 3.26
N GLY A 438 -7.58 23.09 3.06
CA GLY A 438 -6.49 22.11 2.98
C GLY A 438 -6.08 21.53 4.34
N LEU A 439 -5.31 20.44 4.32
CA LEU A 439 -4.88 19.73 5.54
C LEU A 439 -3.94 20.56 6.42
N CYS A 440 -3.08 21.37 5.80
CA CYS A 440 -2.08 22.19 6.51
C CYS A 440 -2.64 23.43 7.19
N VAL A 441 -3.84 23.90 6.79
CA VAL A 441 -4.51 25.05 7.40
C VAL A 441 -4.96 24.72 8.83
N GLY A 442 -5.17 23.43 9.13
CA GLY A 442 -5.74 22.96 10.40
C GLY A 442 -7.27 23.07 10.42
N GLY A 443 -7.86 22.99 11.61
CA GLY A 443 -9.32 23.10 11.79
C GLY A 443 -10.09 22.00 11.05
N ALA A 444 -11.17 22.39 10.37
CA ALA A 444 -12.14 21.46 9.79
C ALA A 444 -11.54 20.55 8.70
N GLY A 445 -10.65 21.07 7.85
CA GLY A 445 -9.99 20.27 6.81
C GLY A 445 -9.15 19.14 7.40
N LEU A 446 -8.30 19.45 8.38
CA LEU A 446 -7.47 18.46 9.07
C LEU A 446 -8.29 17.46 9.89
N ASP A 447 -9.34 17.93 10.57
CA ASP A 447 -10.24 17.05 11.31
C ASP A 447 -10.96 16.07 10.38
N PHE A 448 -11.41 16.52 9.20
CA PHE A 448 -12.02 15.66 8.20
C PHE A 448 -11.02 14.65 7.62
N GLY A 449 -9.82 15.08 7.24
CA GLY A 449 -8.75 14.18 6.80
C GLY A 449 -8.40 13.10 7.83
N ARG A 450 -8.34 13.48 9.11
CA ARG A 450 -8.14 12.52 10.21
C ARG A 450 -9.30 11.53 10.29
N ARG A 451 -10.56 11.99 10.20
CA ARG A 451 -11.75 11.12 10.23
C ARG A 451 -11.76 10.12 9.06
N ILE A 452 -11.33 10.53 7.86
CA ILE A 452 -11.16 9.62 6.71
C ILE A 452 -10.20 8.48 7.07
N VAL A 453 -9.01 8.82 7.58
CA VAL A 453 -7.98 7.84 7.93
C VAL A 453 -8.44 6.90 9.06
N GLN A 454 -9.06 7.46 10.11
CA GLN A 454 -9.62 6.70 11.22
C GLN A 454 -10.69 5.72 10.73
N ARG A 455 -11.62 6.20 9.89
CA ARG A 455 -12.69 5.38 9.33
C ARG A 455 -12.15 4.21 8.50
N LEU A 456 -11.14 4.47 7.66
CA LEU A 456 -10.47 3.41 6.89
C LEU A 456 -9.84 2.37 7.83
N ARG A 457 -9.07 2.81 8.84
CA ARG A 457 -8.45 1.91 9.81
C ARG A 457 -9.48 1.05 10.53
N GLU A 458 -10.52 1.66 11.09
CA GLU A 458 -11.56 0.96 11.86
C GLU A 458 -12.28 -0.13 11.05
N VAL A 459 -12.67 0.18 9.81
CA VAL A 459 -13.33 -0.78 8.92
C VAL A 459 -12.38 -1.91 8.56
N LEU A 460 -11.14 -1.58 8.20
CA LEU A 460 -10.14 -2.56 7.80
C LEU A 460 -9.71 -3.47 8.95
N GLU A 461 -9.59 -2.96 10.18
CA GLU A 461 -9.26 -3.76 11.36
C GLU A 461 -10.41 -4.72 11.70
N THR A 462 -11.63 -4.19 11.76
CA THR A 462 -12.82 -4.97 12.13
C THR A 462 -13.09 -6.09 11.10
N ASP A 463 -13.14 -5.74 9.82
CA ASP A 463 -13.49 -6.70 8.77
C ASP A 463 -12.29 -7.56 8.36
N GLY A 464 -11.06 -7.02 8.49
CA GLY A 464 -9.82 -7.76 8.28
C GLY A 464 -9.69 -8.93 9.26
N GLN A 465 -10.02 -8.71 10.54
CA GLN A 465 -10.07 -9.78 11.54
C GLN A 465 -11.07 -10.89 11.16
N ALA A 466 -12.26 -10.52 10.68
CA ALA A 466 -13.26 -11.49 10.21
C ALA A 466 -12.73 -12.34 9.04
N CYS A 467 -11.94 -11.74 8.15
CA CYS A 467 -11.27 -12.44 7.06
C CYS A 467 -9.91 -13.07 7.42
N ARG A 468 -9.44 -12.92 8.66
CA ARG A 468 -8.08 -13.30 9.11
C ARG A 468 -6.98 -12.71 8.23
N VAL A 469 -7.15 -11.48 7.76
CA VAL A 469 -6.14 -10.73 7.00
C VAL A 469 -5.76 -9.54 7.88
N ASP A 470 -4.49 -9.46 8.28
CA ASP A 470 -3.98 -8.27 8.95
C ASP A 470 -4.05 -7.09 7.96
N THR A 471 -4.47 -5.93 8.42
CA THR A 471 -4.68 -4.76 7.56
C THR A 471 -4.03 -3.53 8.18
N ALA A 472 -3.70 -2.55 7.35
CA ALA A 472 -3.31 -1.22 7.81
C ALA A 472 -3.54 -0.16 6.75
N VAL A 473 -3.53 1.11 7.18
CA VAL A 473 -3.51 2.28 6.30
C VAL A 473 -2.09 2.85 6.30
N ASP A 474 -1.52 3.09 5.13
CA ASP A 474 -0.16 3.66 5.01
C ASP A 474 -0.02 4.42 3.66
N SER A 475 1.19 4.90 3.36
CA SER A 475 1.57 5.57 2.12
C SER A 475 2.11 4.60 1.06
N ALA A 476 2.18 5.07 -0.19
CA ALA A 476 2.94 4.38 -1.23
C ALA A 476 4.45 4.72 -1.13
N PRO A 477 5.38 3.78 -1.43
CA PRO A 477 6.83 4.02 -1.31
C PRO A 477 7.36 5.24 -2.06
N ASN A 478 6.73 5.59 -3.18
CA ASN A 478 7.07 6.73 -4.02
C ASN A 478 5.98 7.79 -4.06
N PHE A 479 5.00 7.73 -3.16
CA PHE A 479 3.83 8.62 -3.16
C PHE A 479 2.96 8.55 -4.42
N PHE A 480 3.17 7.57 -5.30
CA PHE A 480 2.34 7.34 -6.47
C PHE A 480 2.03 5.85 -6.56
N LEU A 481 0.83 5.53 -7.04
CA LEU A 481 0.47 4.19 -7.46
C LEU A 481 0.37 4.20 -8.98
N PRO A 482 1.23 3.45 -9.69
CA PRO A 482 1.18 3.44 -11.14
C PRO A 482 -0.19 2.93 -11.61
N ARG A 483 -0.89 3.80 -12.33
CA ARG A 483 -1.92 3.43 -13.30
C ARG A 483 -1.17 3.05 -14.59
N ALA A 484 -1.77 2.30 -15.51
CA ALA A 484 -1.08 1.77 -16.71
C ALA A 484 -0.26 2.85 -17.47
N ALA A 485 0.66 2.42 -18.35
CA ALA A 485 1.68 3.27 -18.98
C ALA A 485 1.17 4.61 -19.57
N GLU A 486 -0.10 4.70 -19.93
CA GLU A 486 -0.76 5.86 -20.52
C GLU A 486 -0.92 7.08 -19.57
N ASP A 487 -0.93 6.90 -18.24
CA ASP A 487 -1.14 8.01 -17.29
C ASP A 487 0.16 8.70 -16.81
N GLN A 488 1.34 8.21 -17.19
CA GLN A 488 2.62 8.79 -16.75
C GLN A 488 2.93 10.16 -17.38
N ALA A 489 2.35 10.47 -18.55
CA ALA A 489 2.58 11.74 -19.25
C ALA A 489 1.67 12.89 -18.74
N ALA A 490 0.51 12.56 -18.16
CA ALA A 490 -0.47 13.55 -17.67
C ALA A 490 -0.45 13.78 -16.14
N SER A 491 0.24 12.91 -15.38
CA SER A 491 0.18 12.86 -13.91
C SER A 491 1.23 13.70 -13.18
N SER A 492 2.14 14.38 -13.88
CA SER A 492 3.22 15.15 -13.23
C SER A 492 2.77 16.45 -12.56
N SER A 493 1.51 16.87 -12.72
CA SER A 493 1.04 18.19 -12.25
C SER A 493 -0.26 18.19 -11.42
N SER A 494 -0.95 17.06 -11.24
CA SER A 494 -2.21 17.03 -10.47
C SER A 494 -2.05 16.31 -9.12
N ASN A 495 -2.26 17.06 -8.03
CA ASN A 495 -2.31 16.55 -6.65
C ASN A 495 -3.37 15.44 -6.44
N SER A 496 -4.29 15.25 -7.38
CA SER A 496 -5.36 14.23 -7.32
C SER A 496 -4.85 12.79 -7.31
N TRP A 497 -3.61 12.54 -7.75
CA TRP A 497 -3.05 11.20 -7.92
C TRP A 497 -2.01 10.81 -6.88
N VAL A 498 -1.76 11.70 -5.92
CA VAL A 498 -0.71 11.47 -4.95
C VAL A 498 -1.23 10.60 -3.81
N ALA A 499 -0.42 9.62 -3.42
CA ALA A 499 -0.82 8.48 -2.63
C ALA A 499 -0.17 8.51 -1.24
N GLY A 500 -1.00 8.38 -0.22
CA GLY A 500 -0.60 8.21 1.17
C GLY A 500 -1.03 9.32 2.11
N LEU A 501 -0.40 9.35 3.28
CA LEU A 501 -0.73 10.20 4.43
C LEU A 501 0.10 11.49 4.44
N THR A 502 0.38 12.04 3.25
CA THR A 502 1.16 13.27 3.07
C THR A 502 0.22 14.45 2.81
N THR A 503 0.52 15.59 3.43
CA THR A 503 -0.11 16.87 3.10
C THR A 503 0.56 17.45 1.86
N TRP A 504 -0.17 17.56 0.76
CA TRP A 504 0.36 17.99 -0.54
C TRP A 504 0.21 19.49 -0.74
N ASP A 505 0.68 20.26 0.24
CA ASP A 505 0.61 21.72 0.28
C ASP A 505 2.03 22.30 0.34
N ALA A 506 2.53 22.75 -0.82
CA ALA A 506 3.86 23.33 -0.96
C ALA A 506 3.95 24.77 -0.42
N GLU A 507 2.81 25.45 -0.24
CA GLU A 507 2.75 26.80 0.30
C GLU A 507 2.80 26.79 1.83
N ALA A 508 2.37 25.69 2.47
CA ALA A 508 2.49 25.49 3.90
C ALA A 508 3.96 25.36 4.34
N SER A 509 4.29 25.95 5.49
CA SER A 509 5.63 25.78 6.07
C SER A 509 5.91 24.31 6.42
N PRO A 510 7.18 23.86 6.38
CA PRO A 510 7.56 22.50 6.77
C PRO A 510 7.02 22.05 8.13
N ARG A 511 6.95 22.96 9.12
CA ARG A 511 6.42 22.65 10.45
C ARG A 511 4.90 22.43 10.45
N GLN A 512 4.16 23.14 9.59
CA GLN A 512 2.72 22.92 9.42
C GLN A 512 2.46 21.57 8.76
N GLN A 513 3.18 21.26 7.67
CA GLN A 513 3.12 19.97 6.99
C GLN A 513 3.41 18.81 7.98
N LEU A 514 4.49 18.91 8.77
CA LEU A 514 4.85 17.92 9.80
C LEU A 514 3.77 17.75 10.88
N ARG A 515 3.14 18.84 11.32
CA ARG A 515 2.08 18.79 12.33
C ARG A 515 0.85 18.05 11.79
N ALA A 516 0.41 18.41 10.59
CA ALA A 516 -0.74 17.80 9.95
C ALA A 516 -0.48 16.31 9.64
N ALA A 517 0.66 15.99 9.02
CA ALA A 517 1.06 14.60 8.77
C ALA A 517 1.16 13.78 10.07
N GLY A 518 1.68 14.37 11.16
CA GLY A 518 1.73 13.72 12.46
C GLY A 518 0.35 13.29 12.97
N LEU A 519 -0.69 14.11 12.78
CA LEU A 519 -2.05 13.75 13.19
C LEU A 519 -2.66 12.65 12.31
N LEU A 520 -2.36 12.64 11.00
CA LEU A 520 -2.77 11.55 10.11
C LEU A 520 -2.06 10.23 10.46
N HIS A 521 -0.76 10.28 10.74
CA HIS A 521 0.01 9.10 11.13
C HIS A 521 -0.42 8.58 12.51
N ALA A 522 -0.80 9.46 13.44
CA ALA A 522 -1.39 9.03 14.71
C ALA A 522 -2.73 8.31 14.53
N ALA A 523 -3.52 8.70 13.51
CA ALA A 523 -4.77 8.05 13.18
C ALA A 523 -4.59 6.69 12.47
N ALA A 524 -3.50 6.51 11.73
CA ALA A 524 -3.19 5.27 11.02
C ALA A 524 -2.26 4.31 11.78
N ASP A 525 -1.60 4.79 12.86
CA ASP A 525 -0.45 4.18 13.54
C ASP A 525 0.81 3.96 12.68
N LEU A 526 0.74 4.34 11.40
CA LEU A 526 1.74 4.18 10.37
C LEU A 526 1.72 5.42 9.46
N GLY A 527 2.65 5.48 8.51
CA GLY A 527 2.66 6.55 7.51
C GLY A 527 4.05 6.92 7.06
N THR A 528 4.14 7.29 5.77
CA THR A 528 5.25 8.07 5.24
C THR A 528 4.75 9.46 4.85
N ALA A 529 5.35 10.49 5.45
CA ALA A 529 5.12 11.88 5.11
C ALA A 529 6.21 12.35 4.14
N ALA A 530 5.81 13.05 3.08
CA ALA A 530 6.72 13.88 2.30
C ALA A 530 6.57 15.35 2.72
N VAL A 531 7.68 15.99 3.06
CA VAL A 531 7.69 17.45 3.24
C VAL A 531 8.13 18.07 1.92
N LEU A 532 7.26 18.90 1.39
CA LEU A 532 7.48 19.61 0.14
C LEU A 532 8.34 20.83 0.42
N VAL A 533 9.48 20.91 -0.27
CA VAL A 533 10.44 22.00 -0.19
C VAL A 533 10.52 22.67 -1.55
N PRO A 534 10.25 23.98 -1.65
CA PRO A 534 10.40 24.71 -2.91
C PRO A 534 11.82 24.61 -3.46
N GLN A 535 11.96 24.30 -4.75
CA GLN A 535 13.27 24.20 -5.40
C GLN A 535 14.07 25.51 -5.34
N GLU A 536 13.37 26.66 -5.33
CA GLU A 536 13.96 27.99 -5.25
C GLU A 536 14.56 28.32 -3.87
N LYS A 537 14.09 27.64 -2.82
CA LYS A 537 14.54 27.85 -1.44
C LYS A 537 14.86 26.50 -0.79
N PRO A 538 15.98 25.86 -1.17
CA PRO A 538 16.37 24.60 -0.57
C PRO A 538 16.66 24.79 0.92
N LEU A 539 16.24 23.82 1.73
CA LEU A 539 16.58 23.78 3.16
C LEU A 539 18.09 23.55 3.33
N VAL A 540 18.69 24.25 4.27
CA VAL A 540 20.06 23.97 4.71
C VAL A 540 20.04 22.76 5.67
N GLY A 541 21.15 22.02 5.75
CA GLY A 541 21.22 20.80 6.57
C GLY A 541 20.85 21.03 8.04
N GLU A 542 21.26 22.16 8.61
CA GLU A 542 20.97 22.56 9.99
C GLU A 542 19.46 22.79 10.21
N GLU A 543 18.79 23.49 9.27
CA GLU A 543 17.34 23.69 9.31
C GLU A 543 16.57 22.36 9.24
N LEU A 544 17.07 21.41 8.45
CA LEU A 544 16.48 20.08 8.32
C LEU A 544 16.65 19.27 9.61
N VAL A 545 17.81 19.34 10.28
CA VAL A 545 18.02 18.73 11.60
C VAL A 545 17.04 19.31 12.64
N ASP A 546 16.83 20.62 12.63
CA ASP A 546 15.84 21.27 13.50
C ASP A 546 14.41 20.79 13.22
N LEU A 547 14.07 20.57 11.95
CA LEU A 547 12.77 20.01 11.57
C LEU A 547 12.62 18.54 11.97
N LEU A 548 13.68 17.73 11.89
CA LEU A 548 13.67 16.36 12.40
C LEU A 548 13.48 16.33 13.92
N ARG A 549 14.15 17.24 14.64
CA ARG A 549 13.95 17.41 16.09
C ARG A 549 12.52 17.79 16.41
N TYR A 550 11.96 18.73 15.66
CA TYR A 550 10.56 19.12 15.81
C TYR A 550 9.61 17.93 15.55
N ALA A 551 9.85 17.16 14.48
CA ALA A 551 9.05 15.97 14.18
C ALA A 551 9.14 14.90 15.30
N TRP A 552 10.32 14.69 15.87
CA TRP A 552 10.50 13.78 16.98
C TRP A 552 9.74 14.21 18.23
N HIS A 553 9.93 15.46 18.70
CA HIS A 553 9.39 15.91 19.98
C HIS A 553 7.93 16.38 19.94
N HIS A 554 7.45 16.90 18.81
CA HIS A 554 6.18 17.64 18.75
C HIS A 554 5.12 17.03 17.84
N THR A 555 5.44 15.96 17.12
CA THR A 555 4.47 15.31 16.23
C THR A 555 4.40 13.82 16.49
N GLN A 556 3.59 13.10 15.72
CA GLN A 556 3.50 11.63 15.73
C GLN A 556 3.93 11.02 14.39
N VAL A 557 4.72 11.77 13.61
CA VAL A 557 5.26 11.29 12.33
C VAL A 557 6.08 10.01 12.57
N VAL A 558 5.87 9.04 11.67
CA VAL A 558 6.47 7.70 11.71
C VAL A 558 7.67 7.64 10.78
N ARG A 559 7.47 7.94 9.48
CA ARG A 559 8.53 8.09 8.49
C ARG A 559 8.42 9.43 7.79
N LEU A 560 9.57 10.04 7.50
CA LEU A 560 9.68 11.33 6.84
C LEU A 560 10.61 11.27 5.62
N ARG A 561 10.20 11.91 4.52
CA ARG A 561 11.02 12.16 3.33
C ARG A 561 10.92 13.63 2.93
N TRP A 562 11.96 14.11 2.25
CA TRP A 562 12.00 15.46 1.72
C TRP A 562 11.85 15.39 0.20
N LEU A 563 10.93 16.17 -0.36
CA LEU A 563 10.72 16.25 -1.79
C LEU A 563 10.93 17.68 -2.26
N ARG A 564 11.80 17.85 -3.24
CA ARG A 564 11.93 19.13 -3.96
C ARG A 564 10.80 19.22 -4.96
N VAL A 565 10.00 20.28 -4.84
CA VAL A 565 8.95 20.60 -5.80
C VAL A 565 9.39 21.79 -6.63
N GLY A 566 9.31 21.66 -7.95
CA GLY A 566 9.50 22.78 -8.86
C GLY A 566 8.38 23.82 -8.66
N PRO A 567 8.57 25.08 -9.09
CA PRO A 567 7.49 26.04 -9.06
C PRO A 567 6.29 25.49 -9.83
N PRO A 568 5.05 25.70 -9.35
CA PRO A 568 3.88 25.34 -10.12
C PRO A 568 4.00 26.02 -11.49
N PRO A 569 3.64 25.33 -12.59
CA PRO A 569 3.71 25.92 -13.92
C PRO A 569 2.89 27.21 -13.90
N ARG A 570 3.56 28.37 -13.96
CA ARG A 570 2.86 29.65 -14.03
C ARG A 570 2.06 29.63 -15.32
N GLN A 571 0.73 29.65 -15.19
CA GLN A 571 -0.15 29.86 -16.32
C GLN A 571 0.22 31.23 -16.88
N LEU A 572 0.90 31.25 -18.04
CA LEU A 572 1.25 32.49 -18.71
C LEU A 572 -0.06 33.14 -19.13
N VAL A 573 -0.54 34.08 -18.32
CA VAL A 573 -1.63 34.99 -18.74
C VAL A 573 -1.05 35.79 -19.89
N ALA A 574 -1.52 35.50 -21.09
CA ALA A 574 -0.98 36.12 -22.28
C ALA A 574 -1.32 37.62 -22.27
N PRO A 575 -0.38 38.55 -22.52
CA PRO A 575 -0.52 39.97 -22.15
C PRO A 575 -1.40 40.81 -23.11
N TRP A 576 -2.25 40.19 -23.92
CA TRP A 576 -2.90 40.87 -25.05
C TRP A 576 -4.24 41.54 -24.71
N GLU A 577 -4.68 41.55 -23.45
CA GLU A 577 -5.89 42.28 -23.01
C GLU A 577 -5.67 43.78 -22.73
N GLU A 578 -4.43 44.30 -22.79
CA GLU A 578 -4.16 45.74 -22.63
C GLU A 578 -4.03 46.52 -23.97
N ALA A 579 -4.20 45.86 -25.11
CA ALA A 579 -4.33 46.55 -26.40
C ALA A 579 -5.82 46.77 -26.72
N GLY A 580 -6.42 47.80 -26.10
CA GLY A 580 -7.71 48.34 -26.52
C GLY A 580 -7.67 48.95 -27.93
N PRO A 581 -8.85 49.13 -28.57
CA PRO A 581 -9.03 49.33 -30.01
C PRO A 581 -8.44 50.61 -30.60
#